data_AF-A0A433Q211-F1
#
_entry.id   AF-A0A433Q211-F1
#
_cell.length_a   1.000
_cell.length_b   1.000
_cell.length_c   1.000
_cell.angle_alpha   90.00
_cell.angle_beta   90.00
_cell.angle_gamma   90.00
#
_symmetry.space_group_name_H-M   'P 1'
#
loop_
_entity.id
_entity.type
_entity.pdbx_description
1 polymer ?
#
loop_
_entity_poly.entity_id
_entity_poly.type
_entity_poly.pdbx_seq_one_letter_code
_entity_poly.pdbx_strand_id
1 'polypeptide(L)'
;MNWLWEHFDPVGWSIWKVDYKYNEELTVIFMSSNLIGGFFNRLERARKYAFGSLVVTGENNNNAISGYFIIRGQEIPEEVYDAADFESYNFVKVDSSKTEVRDEIAQYFAWTVPGFQDGKIYK
;
A
#
# COMPACT_ATOMS: atom_id res chain seq x y z
N MET A 1 -2.01 -5.93 -15.60
CA MET A 1 -0.79 -5.30 -15.08
C MET A 1 0.15 -4.79 -16.17
N ASN A 2 0.26 -5.45 -17.33
CA ASN A 2 1.22 -5.13 -18.40
C ASN A 2 1.28 -3.64 -18.78
N TRP A 3 0.12 -2.98 -18.89
CA TRP A 3 0.05 -1.55 -19.22
C TRP A 3 0.85 -0.66 -18.25
N LEU A 4 0.78 -0.94 -16.93
CA LEU A 4 1.54 -0.17 -15.94
C LEU A 4 3.04 -0.25 -16.26
N TRP A 5 3.57 -1.44 -16.48
CA TRP A 5 5.01 -1.64 -16.69
C TRP A 5 5.51 -1.14 -18.06
N GLU A 6 4.64 -1.14 -19.07
CA GLU A 6 4.94 -0.57 -20.39
C GLU A 6 5.00 0.96 -20.37
N HIS A 7 4.26 1.61 -19.45
CA HIS A 7 4.12 3.06 -19.37
C HIS A 7 4.68 3.66 -18.07
N PHE A 8 5.32 2.85 -17.23
CA PHE A 8 5.86 3.30 -15.96
C PHE A 8 7.06 4.20 -16.22
N ASP A 9 6.99 5.43 -15.72
CA ASP A 9 8.11 6.38 -15.74
C ASP A 9 8.86 6.27 -14.39
N PRO A 10 10.01 5.56 -14.33
CA PRO A 10 10.75 5.35 -13.09
C PRO A 10 11.47 6.61 -12.62
N VAL A 11 11.54 7.68 -13.43
CA VAL A 11 12.11 8.98 -13.03
C VAL A 11 11.03 9.83 -12.38
N GLY A 12 9.84 9.88 -12.98
CA GLY A 12 8.70 10.64 -12.47
C GLY A 12 7.93 9.96 -11.34
N TRP A 13 8.08 8.66 -11.14
CA TRP A 13 7.35 7.88 -10.14
C TRP A 13 8.25 6.89 -9.41
N SER A 14 7.88 6.59 -8.17
CA SER A 14 8.48 5.57 -7.33
C SER A 14 7.43 4.65 -6.74
N ILE A 15 7.84 3.43 -6.37
CA ILE A 15 6.96 2.45 -5.75
C ILE A 15 7.46 2.15 -4.35
N TRP A 16 6.54 2.05 -3.40
CA TRP A 16 6.80 1.87 -1.98
C TRP A 16 6.00 0.68 -1.47
N LYS A 17 6.69 -0.29 -0.86
CA LYS A 17 6.04 -1.30 -0.03
C LYS A 17 5.65 -0.65 1.29
N VAL A 18 4.45 -0.96 1.75
CA VAL A 18 3.86 -0.39 2.95
C VAL A 18 3.41 -1.52 3.85
N ASP A 19 3.94 -1.58 5.06
CA ASP A 19 3.60 -2.59 6.07
C ASP A 19 3.15 -1.88 7.36
N TYR A 20 2.06 -2.34 7.97
CA TYR A 20 1.64 -1.82 9.26
C TYR A 20 2.54 -2.34 10.38
N LYS A 21 2.95 -1.45 11.28
CA LYS A 21 3.96 -1.74 12.31
C LYS A 21 3.43 -2.55 13.48
N TYR A 22 2.13 -2.44 13.78
CA TYR A 22 1.53 -2.96 15.02
C TYR A 22 0.52 -4.08 14.75
N ASN A 23 0.93 -5.09 13.99
CA ASN A 23 0.03 -6.18 13.57
C ASN A 23 -0.54 -6.96 14.78
N GLU A 24 0.17 -7.00 15.89
CA GLU A 24 -0.26 -7.57 17.17
C GLU A 24 -1.48 -6.88 17.79
N GLU A 25 -1.78 -5.63 17.40
CA GLU A 25 -2.96 -4.90 17.86
C GLU A 25 -4.20 -5.22 16.99
N LEU A 26 -4.02 -5.90 15.86
CA LEU A 26 -5.10 -6.19 14.91
C LEU A 26 -5.91 -7.41 15.32
N THR A 27 -7.14 -7.19 15.76
CA THR A 27 -8.01 -8.25 16.30
C THR A 27 -9.03 -8.80 15.29
N VAL A 28 -9.76 -7.94 14.59
CA VAL A 28 -10.84 -8.36 13.68
C VAL A 28 -10.55 -7.84 12.27
N ILE A 29 -10.59 -8.72 11.27
CA ILE A 29 -10.29 -8.38 9.86
C ILE A 29 -11.05 -7.13 9.38
N PHE A 30 -12.34 -7.03 9.69
CA PHE A 30 -13.16 -5.88 9.33
C PHE A 30 -12.66 -4.57 9.97
N MET A 31 -12.17 -4.62 11.22
CA MET A 31 -11.58 -3.45 11.88
C MET A 31 -10.25 -3.06 11.24
N SER A 32 -9.40 -4.04 10.89
CA SER A 32 -8.16 -3.81 10.14
C SER A 32 -8.41 -3.17 8.77
N SER A 33 -9.42 -3.65 8.05
CA SER A 33 -9.88 -3.06 6.78
C SER A 33 -10.41 -1.63 6.97
N ASN A 34 -11.10 -1.33 8.09
CA ASN A 34 -11.52 0.03 8.42
C ASN A 34 -10.35 0.95 8.75
N LEU A 35 -9.29 0.43 9.38
CA LEU A 35 -8.06 1.17 9.66
C LEU A 35 -7.40 1.63 8.34
N ILE A 36 -7.31 0.75 7.34
CA ILE A 36 -6.88 1.12 5.97
C ILE A 36 -7.73 2.27 5.42
N GLY A 37 -9.05 2.17 5.53
CA GLY A 37 -9.97 3.20 5.03
C GLY A 37 -9.79 4.55 5.73
N GLY A 38 -9.58 4.54 7.05
CA GLY A 38 -9.26 5.73 7.83
C GLY A 38 -7.96 6.39 7.36
N PHE A 39 -6.93 5.59 7.11
CA PHE A 39 -5.65 6.09 6.62
C PHE A 39 -5.79 6.73 5.23
N PHE A 40 -6.51 6.08 4.31
CA PHE A 40 -6.79 6.63 2.98
C PHE A 40 -7.56 7.95 3.02
N ASN A 41 -8.49 8.11 3.96
CA ASN A 41 -9.20 9.38 4.13
C ASN A 41 -8.27 10.51 4.61
N ARG A 42 -7.28 10.20 5.44
CA ARG A 42 -6.27 11.17 5.89
C ARG A 42 -5.28 11.55 4.79
N LEU A 43 -5.09 10.67 3.80
CA LEU A 43 -4.30 10.93 2.61
C LEU A 43 -5.05 11.75 1.54
N GLU A 44 -6.20 12.38 1.80
CA GLU A 44 -6.98 13.07 0.76
C GLU A 44 -6.15 14.06 -0.08
N ARG A 45 -5.27 14.84 0.57
CA ARG A 45 -4.36 15.80 -0.09
C ARG A 45 -3.42 15.14 -1.09
N ALA A 46 -3.05 13.89 -0.86
CA ALA A 46 -2.13 13.12 -1.70
C ALA A 46 -2.80 12.45 -2.92
N ARG A 47 -4.12 12.56 -3.08
CA ARG A 47 -4.87 11.75 -4.08
C ARG A 47 -4.43 12.00 -5.52
N LYS A 48 -3.91 13.19 -5.81
CA LYS A 48 -3.39 13.55 -7.14
C LYS A 48 -1.97 13.02 -7.41
N TYR A 49 -1.27 12.56 -6.37
CA TYR A 49 0.15 12.24 -6.41
C TYR A 49 0.45 10.80 -6.04
N ALA A 50 -0.53 10.06 -5.53
CA ALA A 50 -0.36 8.70 -5.10
C ALA A 50 -1.53 7.82 -5.52
N PHE A 51 -1.23 6.55 -5.80
CA PHE A 51 -2.18 5.48 -6.02
C PHE A 51 -1.71 4.28 -5.19
N GLY A 52 -2.60 3.50 -4.61
CA GLY A 52 -2.18 2.41 -3.74
C GLY A 52 -3.18 1.29 -3.58
N SER A 53 -2.70 0.16 -3.10
CA SER A 53 -3.51 -0.98 -2.67
C SER A 53 -2.95 -1.46 -1.35
N LEU A 54 -3.78 -1.45 -0.30
CA LEU A 54 -3.48 -2.13 0.96
C LEU A 54 -4.48 -3.26 1.16
N VAL A 55 -4.00 -4.37 1.72
CA VAL A 55 -4.77 -5.58 1.95
C VAL A 55 -4.58 -6.05 3.39
N VAL A 56 -5.57 -6.77 3.88
CA VAL A 56 -5.56 -7.52 5.13
C VAL A 56 -5.36 -8.99 4.78
N THR A 57 -4.34 -9.61 5.37
CA THR A 57 -4.06 -11.05 5.22
C THR A 57 -4.11 -11.75 6.57
N GLY A 58 -4.43 -13.05 6.58
CA GLY A 58 -4.42 -13.89 7.79
C GLY A 58 -5.82 -14.16 8.33
N GLU A 59 -6.00 -14.13 9.64
CA GLU A 59 -7.26 -14.42 10.32
C GLU A 59 -7.49 -13.52 11.55
N ASN A 60 -8.65 -13.62 12.19
CA ASN A 60 -8.93 -12.83 13.40
C ASN A 60 -7.88 -13.13 14.50
N ASN A 61 -7.39 -12.08 15.14
CA ASN A 61 -6.30 -12.06 16.15
C ASN A 61 -4.92 -12.45 15.62
N ASN A 62 -4.80 -12.75 14.32
CA ASN A 62 -3.53 -13.03 13.66
C ASN A 62 -3.62 -12.58 12.20
N ASN A 63 -3.77 -11.26 12.01
CA ASN A 63 -3.82 -10.65 10.69
C ASN A 63 -2.81 -9.51 10.58
N ALA A 64 -2.48 -9.16 9.35
CA ALA A 64 -1.53 -8.11 9.02
C ALA A 64 -2.07 -7.21 7.92
N ILE A 65 -1.66 -5.95 7.94
CA ILE A 65 -1.93 -5.00 6.86
C ILE A 65 -0.64 -4.77 6.09
N SER A 66 -0.67 -4.97 4.78
CA SER A 66 0.46 -4.65 3.90
C SER A 66 -0.03 -4.23 2.52
N GLY A 67 0.85 -3.65 1.71
CA GLY A 67 0.56 -3.34 0.32
C GLY A 67 1.56 -2.43 -0.34
N TYR A 68 1.11 -1.76 -1.39
CA TYR A 68 1.97 -0.93 -2.22
C TYR A 68 1.33 0.40 -2.56
N PHE A 69 2.18 1.44 -2.58
CA PHE A 69 1.86 2.75 -3.12
C PHE A 69 2.77 3.07 -4.29
N ILE A 70 2.20 3.66 -5.34
CA ILE A 70 2.88 4.28 -6.46
C ILE A 70 2.75 5.78 -6.25
N ILE A 71 3.88 6.46 -6.04
CA ILE A 71 3.94 7.85 -5.61
C ILE A 71 4.73 8.66 -6.63
N ARG A 72 4.25 9.87 -6.93
CA ARG A 72 4.93 10.79 -7.84
C ARG A 72 6.20 11.32 -7.20
N GLY A 73 7.28 11.32 -7.97
CA GLY A 73 8.61 11.71 -7.50
C GLY A 73 9.40 10.54 -6.91
N GLN A 74 10.58 10.85 -6.40
CA GLN A 74 11.52 9.87 -5.86
C GLN A 74 11.52 9.80 -4.32
N GLU A 75 10.78 10.68 -3.68
CA GLU A 75 10.62 10.81 -2.24
C GLU A 75 9.13 10.79 -1.89
N ILE A 76 8.81 10.51 -0.63
CA ILE A 76 7.44 10.58 -0.13
C ILE A 76 7.08 12.06 0.02
N PRO A 77 6.02 12.57 -0.63
CA PRO A 77 5.66 13.97 -0.56
C PRO A 77 5.04 14.32 0.81
N GLU A 78 5.04 15.61 1.16
CA GLU A 78 4.49 16.12 2.42
C GLU A 78 3.04 15.72 2.62
N GLU A 79 2.25 15.72 1.56
CA GLU A 79 0.84 15.30 1.59
C GLU A 79 0.64 13.85 2.05
N VAL A 80 1.69 13.02 2.00
CA VAL A 80 1.68 11.64 2.49
C VAL A 80 2.30 11.53 3.88
N TYR A 81 3.50 12.10 4.13
CA TYR A 81 4.18 11.91 5.43
C TYR A 81 3.58 12.74 6.57
N ASP A 82 2.90 13.85 6.27
CA ASP A 82 2.20 14.68 7.27
C ASP A 82 0.82 14.11 7.64
N ALA A 83 0.34 13.09 6.92
CA ALA A 83 -0.94 12.47 7.21
C ALA A 83 -0.90 11.77 8.59
N ALA A 84 -1.94 12.00 9.39
CA ALA A 84 -2.08 11.27 10.65
C ALA A 84 -2.09 9.74 10.40
N ASP A 85 -1.36 9.03 11.26
CA ASP A 85 -1.04 7.60 11.18
C ASP A 85 -0.01 7.18 10.13
N PHE A 86 0.62 8.10 9.39
CA PHE A 86 1.75 7.75 8.51
C PHE A 86 2.83 6.95 9.27
N GLU A 87 3.15 7.39 10.48
CA GLU A 87 4.13 6.75 11.36
C GLU A 87 3.74 5.34 11.82
N SER A 88 2.48 4.95 11.70
CA SER A 88 2.04 3.59 12.01
C SER A 88 2.36 2.59 10.89
N TYR A 89 2.84 3.09 9.74
CA TYR A 89 3.24 2.29 8.60
C TYR A 89 4.72 2.47 8.31
N ASN A 90 5.35 1.40 7.83
CA ASN A 90 6.71 1.43 7.32
C ASN A 90 6.65 1.55 5.80
N PHE A 91 7.25 2.60 5.24
CA PHE A 91 7.36 2.79 3.79
C PHE A 91 8.77 2.45 3.33
N VAL A 92 8.90 1.45 2.46
CA VAL A 92 10.19 1.03 1.88
C VAL A 92 10.12 1.17 0.37
N LYS A 93 10.99 2.01 -0.19
CA LYS A 93 11.11 2.16 -1.64
C LYS A 93 11.59 0.85 -2.25
N VAL A 94 10.89 0.37 -3.28
CA VAL A 94 11.23 -0.89 -3.95
C VAL A 94 11.77 -0.65 -5.36
N ASP A 95 12.65 -1.55 -5.77
CA ASP A 95 13.20 -1.58 -7.13
C ASP A 95 12.28 -2.37 -8.05
N SER A 96 11.49 -1.64 -8.84
CA SER A 96 10.57 -2.21 -9.81
C SER A 96 11.26 -2.70 -11.09
N SER A 97 12.59 -2.70 -11.20
CA SER A 97 13.28 -3.36 -12.32
C SER A 97 13.25 -4.90 -12.22
N LYS A 98 13.05 -5.43 -11.00
CA LYS A 98 13.01 -6.86 -10.73
C LYS A 98 11.63 -7.45 -11.02
N THR A 99 11.59 -8.51 -11.83
CA THR A 99 10.33 -9.20 -12.20
C THR A 99 9.56 -9.69 -10.97
N GLU A 100 10.25 -10.29 -9.99
CA GLU A 100 9.65 -10.80 -8.75
C GLU A 100 8.87 -9.71 -8.00
N VAL A 101 9.44 -8.50 -7.91
CA VAL A 101 8.81 -7.34 -7.27
C VAL A 101 7.58 -6.90 -8.08
N ARG A 102 7.66 -6.89 -9.41
CA ARG A 102 6.52 -6.55 -10.28
C ARG A 102 5.36 -7.54 -10.12
N ASP A 103 5.67 -8.81 -9.99
CA ASP A 103 4.69 -9.88 -9.80
C ASP A 103 4.03 -9.77 -8.43
N GLU A 104 4.80 -9.51 -7.36
CA GLU A 104 4.25 -9.24 -6.03
C GLU A 104 3.31 -8.03 -6.06
N ILE A 105 3.73 -6.90 -6.64
CA ILE A 105 2.90 -5.71 -6.79
C ILE A 105 1.60 -6.05 -7.55
N ALA A 106 1.67 -6.89 -8.58
CA ALA A 106 0.50 -7.34 -9.32
C ALA A 106 -0.48 -8.12 -8.45
N GLN A 107 0.02 -8.99 -7.58
CA GLN A 107 -0.82 -9.74 -6.65
C GLN A 107 -1.53 -8.80 -5.68
N TYR A 108 -0.84 -7.78 -5.16
CA TYR A 108 -1.42 -6.79 -4.25
C TYR A 108 -2.47 -5.88 -4.91
N PHE A 109 -2.29 -5.50 -6.17
CA PHE A 109 -3.31 -4.72 -6.89
C PHE A 109 -4.48 -5.58 -7.40
N ALA A 110 -4.26 -6.88 -7.61
CA ALA A 110 -5.30 -7.83 -7.98
C ALA A 110 -5.98 -8.51 -6.78
N TRP A 111 -5.51 -8.24 -5.55
CA TRP A 111 -5.97 -8.91 -4.32
C TRP A 111 -5.89 -10.45 -4.39
N THR A 112 -4.81 -10.95 -4.99
CA THR A 112 -4.55 -12.39 -5.13
C THR A 112 -3.41 -12.88 -4.23
N VAL A 113 -2.99 -12.04 -3.27
CA VAL A 113 -1.96 -12.41 -2.31
C VAL A 113 -2.42 -13.60 -1.45
N PRO A 114 -1.51 -14.53 -1.10
CA PRO A 114 -1.84 -15.63 -0.21
C PRO A 114 -2.41 -15.14 1.13
N GLY A 115 -3.52 -15.74 1.56
CA GLY A 115 -4.16 -15.38 2.83
C GLY A 115 -4.97 -14.08 2.80
N PHE A 116 -5.21 -13.47 1.63
CA PHE A 116 -6.09 -12.32 1.45
C PHE A 116 -7.46 -12.54 2.12
N GLN A 117 -7.89 -11.54 2.91
CA GLN A 117 -9.21 -11.52 3.54
C GLN A 117 -10.04 -10.31 3.11
N ASP A 118 -9.40 -9.14 3.01
CA ASP A 118 -10.05 -7.89 2.60
C ASP A 118 -9.00 -6.90 2.07
N GLY A 119 -9.41 -5.84 1.38
CA GLY A 119 -8.48 -4.84 0.86
C GLY A 119 -9.17 -3.59 0.36
N LYS A 120 -8.38 -2.52 0.18
CA LYS A 120 -8.85 -1.23 -0.34
C LYS A 120 -7.87 -0.65 -1.34
N ILE A 121 -8.41 -0.03 -2.38
CA ILE A 121 -7.67 0.73 -3.37
C ILE A 121 -7.75 2.23 -3.03
N TYR A 122 -6.59 2.88 -2.98
CA TYR A 122 -6.46 4.31 -2.87
C TYR A 122 -6.34 4.91 -4.28
N LYS A 123 -7.30 5.77 -4.64
CA LYS A 123 -7.45 6.42 -5.95
C LYS A 123 -8.06 7.80 -5.80
#